data_AF-A0A947BRQ0-F1
#
_entry.id   AF-A0A947BRQ0-F1
#
_cell.length_a   1.000
_cell.length_b   1.000
_cell.length_c   1.000
_cell.angle_alpha   90.00
_cell.angle_beta   90.00
_cell.angle_gamma   90.00
#
_symmetry.space_group_name_H-M   'P 1'
#
loop_
_entity.id
_entity.type
_entity.pdbx_description
1 polymer ?
#
loop_
_entity_poly.entity_id
_entity_poly.type
_entity_poly.pdbx_seq_one_letter_code
_entity_poly.pdbx_strand_id
1 'polypeptide(L)'
;LMITAIGCGDSKPAVAPKVIEVLGEILAAKTEAEDYLMQSGLDATILRPGGMTSDPASGTAIKTEDHMTMGVINRADLAKLTVDCLDDDATIGRIFHTVDPEITWEAPLQRGDDAGHRKP
;
A
#
# COMPACT_ATOMS: atom_id res chain seq x y z
N LEU A 1 1.79 -12.17 8.37
CA LEU A 1 1.79 -10.76 7.91
C LEU A 1 2.54 -10.65 6.58
N MET A 2 1.96 -9.98 5.58
CA MET A 2 2.55 -9.80 4.24
C MET A 2 2.41 -8.35 3.79
N ILE A 3 3.43 -7.82 3.11
CA ILE A 3 3.42 -6.46 2.56
C ILE A 3 3.47 -6.55 1.03
N THR A 4 2.51 -5.93 0.36
CA THR A 4 2.38 -5.90 -1.10
C THR A 4 2.39 -4.48 -1.64
N ALA A 5 1.29 -4.00 -2.23
CA ALA A 5 1.14 -2.67 -2.79
C ALA A 5 -0.34 -2.37 -3.09
N ILE A 6 -0.75 -1.11 -2.96
CA ILE A 6 -2.01 -0.64 -3.55
C ILE A 6 -1.93 -0.85 -5.07
N GLY A 7 -3.00 -1.42 -5.64
CA GLY A 7 -3.05 -1.91 -7.01
C GLY A 7 -3.10 -3.44 -7.12
N CYS A 8 -2.86 -4.18 -6.02
CA CYS A 8 -3.07 -5.63 -5.96
C CYS A 8 -4.55 -5.98 -5.74
N GLY A 9 -4.98 -7.15 -6.22
CA GLY A 9 -6.34 -7.67 -6.02
C GLY A 9 -7.43 -6.68 -6.44
N ASP A 10 -8.39 -6.48 -5.54
CA ASP A 10 -9.54 -5.58 -5.70
C ASP A 10 -9.18 -4.09 -5.67
N SER A 11 -7.95 -3.73 -5.30
CA SER A 11 -7.49 -2.33 -5.26
C SER A 11 -6.96 -1.79 -6.60
N LYS A 12 -7.00 -2.60 -7.67
CA LYS A 12 -6.60 -2.17 -9.03
C LYS A 12 -7.27 -0.86 -9.49
N PRO A 13 -8.56 -0.58 -9.20
CA PRO A 13 -9.19 0.70 -9.56
C PRO A 13 -8.68 1.92 -8.79
N ALA A 14 -7.95 1.73 -7.69
CA ALA A 14 -7.44 2.82 -6.85
C ALA A 14 -6.14 3.44 -7.38
N VAL A 15 -5.55 2.89 -8.44
CA VAL A 15 -4.29 3.38 -9.01
C VAL A 15 -4.48 3.94 -10.42
N ALA A 16 -3.65 4.94 -10.76
CA ALA A 16 -3.62 5.50 -12.11
C ALA A 16 -3.26 4.44 -13.16
N PRO A 17 -3.73 4.58 -14.42
CA PRO A 17 -3.39 3.65 -15.50
C PRO A 17 -1.89 3.46 -15.69
N LYS A 18 -1.09 4.51 -15.45
CA LYS A 18 0.38 4.46 -15.56
C LYS A 18 1.02 3.48 -14.57
N VAL A 19 0.43 3.29 -13.40
CA VAL A 19 0.86 2.27 -12.44
C VAL A 19 0.67 0.88 -13.03
N ILE A 20 -0.47 0.62 -13.69
CA ILE A 20 -0.74 -0.68 -14.32
C ILE A 20 0.18 -0.92 -15.53
N GLU A 21 0.45 0.12 -16.32
CA GLU A 21 1.39 0.04 -17.44
C GLU A 21 2.80 -0.35 -16.99
N VAL A 22 3.29 0.24 -15.88
CA VAL A 22 4.67 0.07 -15.43
C VAL A 22 4.85 -1.12 -14.47
N LEU A 23 3.86 -1.36 -13.59
CA LEU A 23 3.95 -2.34 -12.50
C LEU A 23 2.93 -3.49 -12.63
N GLY A 24 2.17 -3.58 -13.72
CA GLY A 24 1.07 -4.54 -13.86
C GLY A 24 1.49 -6.00 -13.61
N GLU A 25 2.62 -6.44 -14.15
CA GLU A 25 3.11 -7.82 -13.96
C GLU A 25 3.49 -8.09 -12.51
N ILE A 26 4.16 -7.16 -11.83
CA ILE A 26 4.55 -7.35 -10.43
C ILE A 26 3.34 -7.25 -9.49
N LEU A 27 2.35 -6.41 -9.81
CA LEU A 27 1.09 -6.35 -9.07
C LEU A 27 0.27 -7.63 -9.24
N ALA A 28 0.26 -8.23 -10.44
CA ALA A 28 -0.37 -9.52 -10.67
C ALA A 28 0.32 -10.65 -9.87
N ALA A 29 1.65 -10.72 -9.89
CA ALA A 29 2.39 -11.71 -9.11
C ALA A 29 2.18 -11.51 -7.58
N LYS A 30 2.11 -10.27 -7.11
CA LYS A 30 1.79 -9.97 -5.71
C LYS A 30 0.36 -10.36 -5.36
N THR A 31 -0.59 -10.15 -6.27
CA THR A 31 -1.99 -10.58 -6.09
C THR A 31 -2.10 -12.08 -5.96
N GLU A 32 -1.41 -12.85 -6.80
CA GLU A 32 -1.37 -14.31 -6.69
C GLU A 32 -0.82 -14.76 -5.32
N ALA A 33 0.21 -14.08 -4.82
CA ALA A 33 0.76 -14.35 -3.49
C ALA A 33 -0.20 -13.98 -2.34
N GLU A 34 -0.98 -12.89 -2.47
CA GLU A 34 -2.06 -12.57 -1.54
C GLU A 34 -3.12 -13.67 -1.53
N ASP A 35 -3.60 -14.08 -2.71
CA ASP A 35 -4.62 -15.12 -2.87
C ASP A 35 -4.16 -16.44 -2.26
N TYR A 36 -2.92 -16.84 -2.51
CA TYR A 36 -2.34 -18.06 -1.94
C TYR A 36 -2.28 -17.99 -0.41
N LEU A 37 -1.81 -16.87 0.15
CA LEU A 37 -1.72 -16.69 1.60
C LEU A 37 -3.11 -16.69 2.26
N MET A 38 -4.08 -16.03 1.65
CA MET A 38 -5.46 -16.00 2.18
C MET A 38 -6.15 -17.37 2.12
N GLN A 39 -5.77 -18.21 1.16
CA GLN A 39 -6.27 -19.58 1.02
C GLN A 39 -5.52 -20.60 1.87
N SER A 40 -4.37 -20.24 2.47
CA SER A 40 -3.51 -21.21 3.16
C SER A 40 -4.02 -21.63 4.54
N GLY A 41 -5.06 -20.96 5.08
CA GLY A 41 -5.55 -21.16 6.44
C GLY A 41 -4.61 -20.66 7.54
N LEU A 42 -3.64 -19.81 7.19
CA LEU A 42 -2.80 -19.12 8.17
C LEU A 42 -3.50 -17.86 8.68
N ASP A 43 -3.16 -17.45 9.90
CA ASP A 43 -3.59 -16.17 10.49
C ASP A 43 -2.88 -15.00 9.78
N ALA A 44 -3.39 -14.66 8.60
CA ALA A 44 -2.78 -13.71 7.69
C ALA A 44 -3.35 -12.30 7.88
N THR A 45 -2.48 -11.31 7.73
CA THR A 45 -2.82 -9.89 7.58
C THR A 45 -2.01 -9.38 6.40
N ILE A 46 -2.63 -8.59 5.52
CA ILE A 46 -1.96 -8.02 4.34
C ILE A 46 -1.99 -6.49 4.44
N LEU A 47 -0.84 -5.87 4.27
CA LEU A 47 -0.70 -4.42 4.13
C LEU A 47 -0.30 -4.07 2.70
N ARG A 48 -1.13 -3.26 2.04
CA ARG A 48 -0.91 -2.68 0.72
C ARG A 48 -0.48 -1.21 0.90
N PRO A 49 0.82 -0.89 0.93
CA PRO A 49 1.26 0.50 1.00
C PRO A 49 1.02 1.25 -0.30
N GLY A 50 0.78 2.55 -0.17
CA GLY A 50 0.80 3.48 -1.28
C GLY A 50 2.22 3.76 -1.79
N GLY A 51 2.45 4.94 -2.38
CA GLY A 51 3.80 5.36 -2.75
C GLY A 51 4.71 5.43 -1.53
N MET A 52 5.95 4.97 -1.63
CA MET A 52 6.84 4.89 -0.47
C MET A 52 8.02 5.85 -0.52
N THR A 53 8.22 6.60 0.56
CA THR A 53 9.40 7.43 0.81
C THR A 53 10.28 6.85 1.92
N SER A 54 11.46 7.45 2.12
CA SER A 54 12.40 7.06 3.17
C SER A 54 12.70 8.21 4.13
N ASP A 55 11.83 9.21 4.17
CA ASP A 55 11.90 10.27 5.17
C ASP A 55 11.61 9.68 6.58
N PRO A 56 11.97 10.41 7.66
CA PRO A 56 11.61 10.00 9.02
C PRO A 56 10.11 9.78 9.20
N ALA A 57 9.74 8.99 10.20
CA ALA A 57 8.33 8.75 10.51
C ALA A 57 7.60 10.08 10.80
N SER A 58 6.44 10.27 10.19
CA SER A 58 5.55 11.41 10.46
C SER A 58 4.72 11.18 11.72
N GLY A 59 4.46 9.92 12.06
CA GLY A 59 3.56 9.53 13.15
C GLY A 59 2.08 9.68 12.81
N THR A 60 1.74 10.01 11.56
CA THR A 60 0.34 10.27 11.12
C THR A 60 -0.19 9.23 10.14
N ALA A 61 0.61 8.24 9.77
CA ALA A 61 0.17 7.17 8.88
C ALA A 61 -0.94 6.30 9.50
N ILE A 62 -1.81 5.81 8.63
CA ILE A 62 -2.98 5.00 8.99
C ILE A 62 -3.02 3.70 8.19
N LYS A 63 -3.76 2.72 8.71
CA LYS A 63 -4.26 1.57 7.96
C LYS A 63 -5.77 1.69 7.79
N THR A 64 -6.29 1.41 6.60
CA THR A 64 -7.72 1.50 6.27
C THR A 64 -8.17 0.33 5.39
N GLU A 65 -9.42 -0.11 5.57
CA GLU A 65 -10.07 -1.10 4.68
C GLU A 65 -10.78 -0.44 3.49
N ASP A 66 -10.75 0.90 3.41
CA ASP A 66 -11.17 1.58 2.19
C ASP A 66 -10.13 1.33 1.08
N HIS A 67 -10.41 0.33 0.26
CA HIS A 67 -9.55 -0.07 -0.86
C HIS A 67 -9.57 0.90 -2.04
N MET A 68 -10.27 2.03 -1.92
CA MET A 68 -10.16 3.16 -2.86
C MET A 68 -9.20 4.25 -2.38
N THR A 69 -8.74 4.20 -1.13
CA THR A 69 -7.78 5.17 -0.59
C THR A 69 -6.41 4.98 -1.26
N MET A 70 -5.86 6.02 -1.88
CA MET A 70 -4.51 6.06 -2.43
C MET A 70 -3.74 7.23 -1.82
N GLY A 71 -2.43 7.04 -1.60
CA GLY A 71 -1.60 8.05 -0.98
C GLY A 71 -0.14 7.66 -0.92
N VAL A 72 0.64 8.36 -0.11
CA VAL A 72 2.06 8.09 0.12
C VAL A 72 2.27 7.76 1.59
N ILE A 73 3.28 6.95 1.91
CA ILE A 73 3.67 6.60 3.27
C ILE A 73 5.20 6.54 3.40
N ASN A 74 5.75 6.98 4.53
CA ASN A 74 7.17 6.75 4.81
C ASN A 74 7.38 5.29 5.24
N ARG A 75 8.49 4.68 4.79
CA ARG A 75 8.85 3.31 5.22
C ARG A 75 8.93 3.14 6.73
N ALA A 76 9.32 4.19 7.45
CA ALA A 76 9.38 4.17 8.92
C ALA A 76 7.99 4.05 9.55
N ASP A 77 6.98 4.75 9.03
CA ASP A 77 5.61 4.63 9.49
C ASP A 77 4.98 3.28 9.09
N LEU A 78 5.26 2.79 7.87
CA LEU A 78 4.83 1.46 7.45
C LEU A 78 5.38 0.38 8.38
N ALA A 79 6.66 0.49 8.78
CA ALA A 79 7.27 -0.44 9.74
C ALA A 79 6.56 -0.39 11.09
N LYS A 80 6.18 0.79 11.57
CA LYS A 80 5.38 0.93 12.78
C LYS A 80 4.02 0.24 12.66
N LEU A 81 3.26 0.51 11.59
CA LEU A 81 1.96 -0.13 11.36
C LEU A 81 2.07 -1.66 11.23
N THR A 82 3.17 -2.13 10.64
CA THR A 82 3.49 -3.56 10.50
C THR A 82 3.67 -4.21 11.87
N VAL A 83 4.43 -3.57 12.78
CA VAL A 83 4.61 -4.05 14.17
C VAL A 83 3.28 -4.00 14.92
N ASP A 84 2.52 -2.91 14.80
CA ASP A 84 1.22 -2.76 15.47
C ASP A 84 0.21 -3.87 15.05
N CYS A 85 0.34 -4.44 13.84
CA CYS A 85 -0.46 -5.61 13.39
C CYS A 85 0.00 -6.95 13.97
N LEU A 86 1.24 -7.10 14.43
CA LEU A 86 1.71 -8.38 14.98
C LEU A 86 1.10 -8.67 16.35
N ASP A 87 0.70 -7.62 17.07
CA ASP A 87 0.14 -7.70 18.43
C ASP A 87 -1.40 -7.49 18.45
N ASP A 88 -2.07 -7.53 17.29
CA ASP A 88 -3.51 -7.25 17.14
C ASP A 88 -4.22 -8.35 16.33
N ASP A 89 -4.79 -9.34 17.03
CA ASP A 89 -5.56 -10.42 16.41
C ASP A 89 -6.76 -9.91 15.59
N ALA A 90 -7.25 -8.68 15.84
CA ALA A 90 -8.31 -8.08 15.05
C ALA A 90 -7.88 -7.71 13.62
N THR A 91 -6.61 -7.90 13.26
CA THR A 91 -6.10 -7.75 11.89
C THR A 91 -6.06 -9.07 11.11
N ILE A 92 -6.28 -10.20 11.77
CA ILE A 92 -6.28 -11.52 11.12
C ILE A 92 -7.43 -11.61 10.10
N GLY A 93 -7.12 -12.14 8.92
CA GLY A 93 -8.04 -12.27 7.79
C GLY A 93 -8.31 -10.96 7.04
N ARG A 94 -7.59 -9.87 7.36
CA ARG A 94 -7.87 -8.54 6.84
C ARG A 94 -6.76 -8.02 5.93
N ILE A 95 -7.19 -7.19 4.99
CA ILE A 95 -6.33 -6.51 4.02
C ILE A 95 -6.51 -5.02 4.26
N PHE A 96 -5.41 -4.28 4.34
CA PHE A 96 -5.46 -2.84 4.56
C PHE A 96 -4.63 -2.10 3.53
N HIS A 97 -5.13 -0.95 3.10
CA HIS A 97 -4.31 0.09 2.52
C HIS A 97 -3.54 0.82 3.62
N THR A 98 -2.29 1.18 3.36
CA THR A 98 -1.47 1.98 4.29
C THR A 98 -0.95 3.24 3.61
N VAL A 99 -1.33 4.38 4.16
CA VAL A 99 -1.07 5.72 3.63
C VAL A 99 -0.86 6.70 4.78
N ASP A 100 -0.24 7.83 4.49
CA ASP A 100 -0.18 8.98 5.38
C ASP A 100 -1.03 10.12 4.82
N PRO A 101 -2.18 10.44 5.46
CA PRO A 101 -3.08 11.48 4.98
C PRO A 101 -2.47 12.88 5.05
N GLU A 102 -1.43 13.10 5.85
CA GLU A 102 -0.71 14.38 5.92
C GLU A 102 0.27 14.56 4.75
N ILE A 103 0.61 13.49 4.03
CA ILE A 103 1.39 13.57 2.80
C ILE A 103 0.45 13.90 1.63
N THR A 104 0.39 15.17 1.27
CA THR A 104 -0.58 15.72 0.29
C THR A 104 -0.13 15.66 -1.17
N TRP A 105 1.04 15.10 -1.46
CA TRP A 105 1.57 14.98 -2.82
C TRP A 105 1.43 13.55 -3.35
N GLU A 106 1.32 13.42 -4.68
CA GLU A 106 1.12 12.14 -5.34
C GLU A 106 2.45 11.46 -5.72
N ALA A 107 2.51 10.14 -5.54
CA ALA A 107 3.61 9.31 -6.03
C ALA A 107 3.85 9.51 -7.53
N PRO A 108 5.10 9.45 -8.04
CA PRO A 108 5.40 9.77 -9.45
C PRO A 108 4.53 9.04 -10.49
N LEU A 109 4.22 7.75 -10.27
CA LEU A 109 3.39 6.96 -11.19
C LEU A 109 1.88 7.21 -11.05
N GLN A 110 1.46 7.90 -9.99
CA GLN A 110 0.06 8.29 -9.79
C GLN A 110 -0.28 9.63 -10.46
N ARG A 111 0.75 10.40 -10.80
CA ARG A 111 0.60 11.69 -11.45
C ARG A 111 0.17 11.52 -12.90
N GLY A 112 -0.65 12.43 -13.41
CA GLY A 112 -0.89 12.58 -14.84
C GLY A 112 0.37 13.01 -15.61
N ASP A 113 0.34 12.88 -16.93
CA ASP A 113 1.47 13.17 -17.84
C ASP A 113 2.00 14.62 -17.73
N ASP A 114 1.24 15.53 -17.12
CA ASP A 114 1.56 16.95 -16.96
C ASP A 114 2.29 17.29 -15.63
N ALA A 115 2.58 16.32 -14.77
CA ALA A 115 3.16 16.63 -13.47
C ALA A 115 4.67 16.89 -13.56
N GLY A 116 5.01 18.18 -13.46
CA GLY A 116 6.38 18.67 -13.45
C GLY A 116 7.31 17.94 -12.48
N HIS A 117 8.59 17.90 -12.86
CA HIS A 117 9.69 17.40 -12.05
C HIS A 117 9.66 18.06 -10.65
N ARG A 118 9.75 17.25 -9.60
CA ARG A 118 9.99 17.73 -8.23
C ARG A 118 11.29 18.56 -8.26
N LYS A 119 11.25 19.82 -7.80
CA LYS A 119 12.48 20.51 -7.42
C LYS A 119 13.10 19.76 -6.22
N PRO A 120 14.43 19.56 -6.24
CA PRO A 120 15.14 18.70 -5.28
C PRO A 120 14.78 19.03 -3.83
#